data_AF-A0A851RP66-F1
#
_entry.id   AF-A0A851RP66-F1
#
_cell.length_a   1.000
_cell.length_b   1.000
_cell.length_c   1.000
_cell.angle_alpha   90.00
_cell.angle_beta   90.00
_cell.angle_gamma   90.00
#
_symmetry.space_group_name_H-M   'P 1'
#
loop_
_entity.id
_entity.type
_entity.pdbx_description
1 polymer ?
#
loop_
_entity_poly.entity_id
_entity_poly.type
_entity_poly.pdbx_seq_one_letter_code
_entity_poly.pdbx_strand_id
1 'polypeptide(L)'
;NVLITHRACCHSSVTYVVILLLPFYSAEFITGNLTIAQIEDSRVTTHGSSSSVDTVTRISFSLHDPSHYFKSASFVYNWDFGDGVYQITKEPFVYCNCSSKGNRTVHLKAVAEWEQTGSIIHEREILQKTGDFTTALELSDAVKSIDIVGSREINVMENFNLSLHINGTPPLALCWLIKSECIPLEGDKCHLVEISGSCYNLSHTFRDAGQYCLSVRVENGVTMLQTYHGIKVRPAGIHPAFFVLLCIALVSVMLVLVLYTTFRSNTQQKDLVEVADFDFSPLSDEHQSYHSQSGCGPVCCRSCFLQPSKETAWESHELLHSLYKPVKMYTL
;
A
#
# COMPACT_ATOMS: atom_id res chain seq x y z
N ASN A 1 17.62 -87.25 68.75
CA ASN A 1 16.52 -86.39 68.30
C ASN A 1 17.06 -85.09 67.77
N VAL A 2 16.82 -84.88 66.48
CA VAL A 2 17.13 -83.66 65.73
C VAL A 2 16.25 -82.52 66.25
N LEU A 3 16.85 -81.37 66.57
CA LEU A 3 16.27 -80.07 66.26
C LEU A 3 17.39 -79.04 66.13
N ILE A 4 17.44 -78.44 64.94
CA ILE A 4 18.28 -77.32 64.51
C ILE A 4 17.56 -76.03 64.88
N THR A 5 18.29 -75.00 65.33
CA THR A 5 17.88 -73.61 65.04
C THR A 5 19.09 -72.80 64.57
N HIS A 6 18.87 -72.17 63.41
CA HIS A 6 19.87 -71.58 62.52
C HIS A 6 20.46 -70.25 63.04
N ARG A 7 21.75 -70.09 62.76
CA ARG A 7 22.52 -68.85 62.79
C ARG A 7 22.13 -67.97 61.59
N ALA A 8 21.96 -66.68 61.83
CA ALA A 8 21.77 -65.66 60.81
C ALA A 8 22.98 -65.56 59.87
N CYS A 9 22.73 -65.65 58.56
CA CYS A 9 23.68 -65.30 57.51
C CYS A 9 23.09 -64.16 56.68
N CYS A 10 23.78 -63.03 56.62
CA CYS A 10 23.48 -61.92 55.71
C CYS A 10 23.59 -62.40 54.26
N HIS A 11 22.49 -62.39 53.53
CA HIS A 11 22.47 -62.63 52.09
C HIS A 11 22.72 -61.30 51.37
N SER A 12 23.85 -61.19 50.67
CA SER A 12 24.06 -60.17 49.66
C SER A 12 23.11 -60.47 48.49
N SER A 13 22.07 -59.66 48.33
CA SER A 13 21.21 -59.71 47.14
C SER A 13 21.92 -59.01 45.99
N VAL A 14 22.33 -59.78 44.99
CA VAL A 14 22.79 -59.26 43.70
C VAL A 14 21.55 -58.76 42.95
N THR A 15 21.33 -57.45 42.96
CA THR A 15 20.33 -56.80 42.13
C THR A 15 20.81 -56.81 40.69
N TYR A 16 20.21 -57.64 39.84
CA TYR A 16 20.37 -57.55 38.39
C TYR A 16 19.68 -56.27 37.92
N VAL A 17 20.44 -55.21 37.69
CA VAL A 17 19.97 -54.04 36.96
C VAL A 17 19.85 -54.47 35.50
N VAL A 18 18.65 -54.87 35.08
CA VAL A 18 18.31 -54.98 33.67
C VAL A 18 18.31 -53.56 33.13
N ILE A 19 19.44 -53.14 32.54
CA ILE A 19 19.50 -51.95 31.72
C ILE A 19 18.64 -52.27 30.50
N LEU A 20 17.39 -51.80 30.51
CA LEU A 20 16.58 -51.66 29.31
C LEU A 20 17.33 -50.68 28.40
N LEU A 21 18.20 -51.22 27.54
CA LEU A 21 18.65 -50.50 26.36
C LEU A 21 17.37 -50.27 25.54
N LEU A 22 16.87 -49.03 25.61
CA LEU A 22 15.84 -48.56 24.69
C LEU A 22 16.31 -48.95 23.29
N PRO A 23 15.48 -49.64 22.49
CA PRO A 23 15.87 -50.00 21.14
C PRO A 23 16.29 -48.72 20.44
N PHE A 24 17.45 -48.76 19.79
CA PHE A 24 17.87 -47.75 18.82
C PHE A 24 16.64 -47.36 18.02
N TYR A 25 16.19 -46.11 18.16
CA TYR A 25 15.02 -45.61 17.46
C TYR A 25 15.40 -45.54 15.98
N SER A 26 15.24 -46.66 15.26
CA SER A 26 15.40 -46.70 13.82
C SER A 26 14.31 -45.79 13.28
N ALA A 27 14.70 -44.65 12.69
CA ALA A 27 13.75 -43.80 12.00
C ALA A 27 13.12 -44.64 10.87
N GLU A 28 11.88 -45.09 11.08
CA GLU A 28 11.18 -45.91 10.10
C GLU A 28 10.92 -45.14 8.81
N PHE A 29 10.89 -43.80 8.90
CA PHE A 29 10.63 -42.84 7.84
C PHE A 29 11.55 -41.62 7.97
N ILE A 30 11.75 -40.91 6.86
CA ILE A 30 12.46 -39.63 6.87
C ILE A 30 11.56 -38.59 7.57
N THR A 31 12.13 -37.79 8.47
CA THR A 31 11.41 -36.70 9.15
C THR A 31 12.01 -35.35 8.78
N GLY A 32 11.19 -34.31 8.69
CA GLY A 32 11.61 -32.99 8.24
C GLY A 32 10.43 -32.06 7.99
N ASN A 33 10.71 -30.87 7.48
CA ASN A 33 9.71 -29.86 7.16
C ASN A 33 9.95 -29.21 5.79
N LEU A 34 8.86 -28.84 5.13
CA LEU A 34 8.88 -27.99 3.93
C LEU A 34 8.78 -26.52 4.34
N THR A 35 9.51 -25.68 3.62
CA THR A 35 9.57 -24.23 3.82
C THR A 35 9.49 -23.53 2.47
N ILE A 36 8.76 -22.42 2.43
CA ILE A 36 8.59 -21.60 1.24
C ILE A 36 9.21 -20.23 1.55
N ALA A 37 9.97 -19.68 0.61
CA ALA A 37 10.57 -18.36 0.75
C ALA A 37 10.54 -17.63 -0.59
N GLN A 38 10.13 -16.37 -0.57
CA GLN A 38 10.10 -15.54 -1.77
C GLN A 38 11.42 -14.78 -1.88
N ILE A 39 11.97 -14.70 -3.10
CA ILE A 39 13.19 -13.95 -3.39
C ILE A 39 12.79 -12.69 -4.13
N GLU A 40 12.80 -11.56 -3.42
CA GLU A 40 12.51 -10.24 -3.95
C GLU A 40 13.73 -9.35 -3.80
N ASP A 41 14.26 -8.82 -4.91
CA ASP A 41 15.36 -7.85 -4.95
C ASP A 41 16.53 -8.19 -3.99
N SER A 42 17.03 -9.44 -4.04
CA SER A 42 18.10 -10.01 -3.20
C SER A 42 17.81 -10.18 -1.69
N ARG A 43 16.59 -9.90 -1.24
CA ARG A 43 16.10 -10.22 0.12
C ARG A 43 15.24 -11.49 0.09
N VAL A 44 15.51 -12.39 1.03
CA VAL A 44 14.75 -13.63 1.21
C VAL A 44 13.72 -13.38 2.31
N THR A 45 12.45 -13.27 1.96
CA THR A 45 11.36 -13.14 2.93
C THR A 45 10.72 -14.51 3.13
N THR A 46 10.75 -15.01 4.36
CA THR A 46 10.06 -16.25 4.74
C THR A 46 8.59 -15.93 4.99
N HIS A 47 7.79 -16.12 3.95
CA HIS A 47 6.34 -16.19 4.12
C HIS A 47 5.95 -17.65 4.40
N GLY A 48 4.89 -17.88 5.16
CA GLY A 48 4.41 -19.23 5.44
C GLY A 48 3.92 -19.95 4.17
N SER A 49 2.61 -20.00 3.94
CA SER A 49 2.01 -20.54 2.72
C SER A 49 1.86 -19.51 1.60
N SER A 50 1.80 -18.21 1.92
CA SER A 50 1.48 -17.12 1.00
C SER A 50 2.68 -16.67 0.17
N SER A 51 2.56 -16.56 -1.15
CA SER A 51 3.62 -16.04 -2.03
C SER A 51 3.05 -15.19 -3.18
N SER A 52 3.85 -14.26 -3.71
CA SER A 52 3.49 -13.44 -4.86
C SER A 52 3.58 -14.20 -6.17
N VAL A 53 2.59 -14.00 -7.03
CA VAL A 53 2.66 -14.35 -8.46
C VAL A 53 3.77 -13.54 -9.15
N ASP A 54 4.40 -14.12 -10.17
CA ASP A 54 5.49 -13.54 -10.99
C ASP A 54 6.81 -13.25 -10.24
N THR A 55 7.00 -13.86 -9.06
CA THR A 55 8.27 -13.79 -8.32
C THR A 55 8.88 -15.18 -8.15
N VAL A 56 10.22 -15.23 -8.06
CA VAL A 56 10.92 -16.50 -7.87
C VAL A 56 10.70 -16.98 -6.44
N THR A 57 9.93 -18.04 -6.31
CA THR A 57 9.64 -18.70 -5.04
C THR A 57 10.59 -19.88 -4.87
N ARG A 58 11.31 -19.93 -3.75
CA ARG A 58 12.16 -21.05 -3.37
C ARG A 58 11.42 -21.94 -2.39
N ILE A 59 11.30 -23.22 -2.73
CA ILE A 59 10.74 -24.24 -1.84
C ILE A 59 11.89 -25.13 -1.39
N SER A 60 12.03 -25.34 -0.09
CA SER A 60 13.11 -26.13 0.50
C SER A 60 12.62 -27.13 1.53
N PHE A 61 13.23 -28.31 1.50
CA PHE A 61 13.10 -29.34 2.52
C PHE A 61 14.24 -29.22 3.53
N SER A 62 13.89 -29.29 4.82
CA SER A 62 14.85 -29.33 5.91
C SER A 62 14.69 -30.67 6.65
N LEU A 63 15.74 -31.49 6.56
CA LEU A 63 15.83 -32.80 7.19
C LEU A 63 15.98 -32.64 8.72
N HIS A 64 15.17 -33.37 9.48
CA HIS A 64 15.32 -33.51 10.91
C HIS A 64 16.05 -34.82 11.24
N ASP A 65 17.37 -34.75 11.45
CA ASP A 65 18.24 -35.90 11.76
C ASP A 65 19.25 -35.60 12.89
N PRO A 66 18.80 -35.44 14.14
CA PRO A 66 19.67 -35.15 15.27
C PRO A 66 20.64 -36.28 15.62
N SER A 67 20.32 -37.53 15.24
CA SER A 67 21.17 -38.71 15.48
C SER A 67 22.20 -38.94 14.37
N HIS A 68 22.18 -38.13 13.30
CA HIS A 68 23.01 -38.30 12.10
C HIS A 68 22.85 -39.68 11.44
N TYR A 69 21.66 -40.26 11.52
CA TYR A 69 21.36 -41.57 10.97
C TYR A 69 21.52 -41.62 9.44
N PHE A 70 21.18 -40.52 8.75
CA PHE A 70 21.23 -40.44 7.29
C PHE A 70 22.54 -39.85 6.74
N LYS A 71 23.59 -39.76 7.57
CA LYS A 71 24.85 -39.10 7.20
C LYS A 71 25.54 -39.68 5.96
N SER A 72 25.43 -40.99 5.74
CA SER A 72 25.98 -41.68 4.56
C SER A 72 24.96 -41.88 3.43
N ALA A 73 23.73 -41.40 3.60
CA ALA A 73 22.68 -41.59 2.63
C ALA A 73 22.77 -40.57 1.49
N SER A 74 22.50 -41.06 0.28
CA SER A 74 22.25 -40.22 -0.88
C SER A 74 20.74 -39.93 -0.96
N PHE A 75 20.40 -38.66 -1.17
CA PHE A 75 19.00 -38.24 -1.24
C PHE A 75 18.55 -38.00 -2.69
N VAL A 76 17.28 -38.30 -2.94
CA VAL A 76 16.54 -37.95 -4.15
C VAL A 76 15.22 -37.33 -3.73
N TYR A 77 14.89 -36.17 -4.29
CA TYR A 77 13.68 -35.41 -3.98
C TYR A 77 12.79 -35.38 -5.22
N ASN A 78 11.61 -35.96 -5.12
CA ASN A 78 10.59 -35.94 -6.17
C ASN A 78 9.48 -34.95 -5.80
N TRP A 79 9.46 -33.82 -6.50
CA TRP A 79 8.54 -32.71 -6.31
C TRP A 79 7.35 -32.81 -7.26
N ASP A 80 6.15 -32.56 -6.76
CA ASP A 80 4.91 -32.39 -7.52
C ASP A 80 4.22 -31.11 -7.02
N PHE A 81 3.92 -30.19 -7.94
CA PHE A 81 3.32 -28.89 -7.63
C PHE A 81 1.80 -28.84 -7.88
N GLY A 82 1.17 -30.00 -8.09
CA GLY A 82 -0.27 -30.15 -8.31
C GLY A 82 -0.72 -29.88 -9.75
N ASP A 83 0.21 -29.74 -10.69
CA ASP A 83 -0.04 -29.68 -12.15
C ASP A 83 0.08 -31.05 -12.84
N GLY A 84 0.42 -32.09 -12.08
CA GLY A 84 0.62 -33.46 -12.59
C GLY A 84 1.98 -33.70 -13.21
N VAL A 85 2.91 -32.73 -13.11
CA VAL A 85 4.29 -32.86 -13.59
C VAL A 85 5.23 -33.02 -12.39
N TYR A 86 6.13 -33.99 -12.50
CA TYR A 86 7.10 -34.31 -11.45
C TYR A 86 8.48 -33.74 -11.77
N GLN A 87 9.14 -33.15 -10.78
CA GLN A 87 10.53 -32.72 -10.88
C GLN A 87 11.40 -33.46 -9.89
N ILE A 88 12.45 -34.11 -10.39
CA ILE A 88 13.42 -34.84 -9.57
C ILE A 88 14.70 -34.01 -9.43
N THR A 89 15.18 -33.87 -8.18
CA THR A 89 16.38 -33.10 -7.82
C THR A 89 17.24 -33.88 -6.82
N LYS A 90 18.53 -33.53 -6.75
CA LYS A 90 19.47 -34.03 -5.73
C LYS A 90 19.63 -33.04 -4.59
N GLU A 91 19.42 -31.77 -4.87
CA GLU A 91 19.35 -30.69 -3.90
C GLU A 91 18.00 -30.70 -3.17
N PRO A 92 17.95 -30.38 -1.86
CA PRO A 92 16.71 -30.35 -1.09
C PRO A 92 15.89 -29.09 -1.35
N PHE A 93 16.03 -28.45 -2.52
CA PHE A 93 15.32 -27.23 -2.86
C PHE A 93 15.07 -27.10 -4.35
N VAL A 94 14.06 -26.30 -4.68
CA VAL A 94 13.65 -25.98 -6.04
C VAL A 94 13.23 -24.52 -6.13
N TYR A 95 13.49 -23.90 -7.28
CA TYR A 95 13.01 -22.56 -7.60
C TYR A 95 11.81 -22.69 -8.53
N CYS A 96 10.66 -22.16 -8.13
CA CYS A 96 9.46 -22.07 -8.95
C CYS A 96 9.28 -20.62 -9.42
N ASN A 97 9.11 -20.44 -10.72
CA ASN A 97 8.46 -19.26 -11.26
C ASN A 97 6.98 -19.60 -11.43
N CYS A 98 6.18 -19.28 -10.41
CA CYS A 98 4.79 -19.68 -10.37
C CYS A 98 3.92 -18.52 -10.90
N SER A 99 3.35 -18.71 -12.10
CA SER A 99 2.60 -17.64 -12.80
C SER A 99 1.08 -17.75 -12.59
N SER A 100 0.61 -18.88 -12.07
CA SER A 100 -0.82 -19.18 -11.93
C SER A 100 -1.31 -18.97 -10.50
N LYS A 101 -2.28 -18.06 -10.35
CA LYS A 101 -2.90 -17.72 -9.08
C LYS A 101 -3.66 -18.89 -8.47
N GLY A 102 -3.74 -18.92 -7.14
CA GLY A 102 -4.59 -19.81 -6.39
C GLY A 102 -3.86 -20.68 -5.39
N ASN A 103 -4.63 -21.53 -4.70
CA ASN A 103 -4.14 -22.42 -3.67
C ASN A 103 -3.76 -23.76 -4.30
N ARG A 104 -2.47 -24.07 -4.24
CA ARG A 104 -1.90 -25.34 -4.73
C ARG A 104 -1.29 -26.09 -3.55
N THR A 105 -1.20 -27.41 -3.67
CA THR A 105 -0.50 -28.24 -2.70
C THR A 105 0.76 -28.76 -3.36
N VAL A 106 1.90 -28.50 -2.74
CA VAL A 106 3.18 -29.07 -3.15
C VAL A 106 3.40 -30.35 -2.38
N HIS A 107 3.61 -31.45 -3.12
CA HIS A 107 3.95 -32.76 -2.60
C HIS A 107 5.43 -33.03 -2.84
N LEU A 108 6.11 -33.53 -1.82
CA LEU A 108 7.50 -33.96 -1.89
C LEU A 108 7.61 -35.39 -1.38
N LYS A 109 8.11 -36.28 -2.24
CA LYS A 109 8.59 -37.59 -1.84
C LYS A 109 10.12 -37.56 -1.75
N ALA A 110 10.64 -37.59 -0.54
CA ALA A 110 12.08 -37.69 -0.27
C ALA A 110 12.47 -39.16 -0.14
N VAL A 111 13.56 -39.55 -0.78
CA VAL A 111 14.08 -40.91 -0.77
C VAL A 111 15.55 -40.86 -0.37
N ALA A 112 15.91 -41.56 0.69
CA ALA A 112 17.27 -41.71 1.20
C ALA A 112 17.75 -43.13 0.93
N GLU A 113 18.90 -43.27 0.29
CA GLU A 113 19.48 -44.54 -0.15
C GLU A 113 20.93 -44.66 0.32
N TRP A 114 21.28 -45.78 0.96
CA TRP A 114 22.65 -46.06 1.40
C TRP A 114 22.98 -47.55 1.36
N GLU A 115 24.27 -47.86 1.25
CA GLU A 115 24.76 -49.24 1.35
C GLU A 115 24.94 -49.63 2.83
N GLN A 116 24.45 -50.81 3.19
CA GLN A 116 24.68 -51.47 4.47
C GLN A 116 25.34 -52.83 4.24
N THR A 117 26.31 -53.18 5.08
CA THR A 117 26.96 -54.49 5.02
C THR A 117 26.01 -55.54 5.61
N GLY A 118 25.58 -56.50 4.77
CA GLY A 118 24.71 -57.60 5.18
C GLY A 118 25.36 -58.50 6.23
N SER A 119 24.54 -59.12 7.08
CA SER A 119 24.99 -59.87 8.26
C SER A 119 25.49 -61.30 7.97
N ILE A 120 25.15 -61.90 6.80
CA ILE A 120 25.36 -63.35 6.61
C ILE A 120 26.19 -63.70 5.37
N ILE A 121 26.30 -62.82 4.38
CA ILE A 121 27.19 -62.94 3.22
C ILE A 121 27.69 -61.52 2.95
N HIS A 122 28.94 -61.32 2.51
CA HIS A 122 29.50 -59.99 2.15
C HIS A 122 28.80 -59.33 0.94
N GLU A 123 27.50 -59.55 0.76
CA GLU A 123 26.66 -58.82 -0.18
C GLU A 123 26.36 -57.43 0.40
N ARG A 124 26.53 -56.43 -0.46
CA ARG A 124 26.15 -55.05 -0.15
C ARG A 124 24.64 -54.96 -0.33
N GLU A 125 23.91 -54.73 0.74
CA GLU A 125 22.48 -54.45 0.67
C GLU A 125 22.27 -52.95 0.54
N ILE A 126 21.47 -52.54 -0.44
CA ILE A 126 21.04 -51.15 -0.57
C ILE A 126 19.79 -50.98 0.26
N LEU A 127 19.88 -50.17 1.33
CA LEU A 127 18.74 -49.83 2.16
C LEU A 127 18.16 -48.50 1.69
N GLN A 128 16.82 -48.45 1.65
CA GLN A 128 16.08 -47.26 1.24
C GLN A 128 15.06 -46.88 2.31
N LYS A 129 15.00 -45.59 2.62
CA LYS A 129 13.95 -44.97 3.43
C LYS A 129 13.28 -43.86 2.65
N THR A 130 12.01 -43.65 2.91
CA THR A 130 11.19 -42.65 2.22
C THR A 130 10.48 -41.77 3.24
N GLY A 131 10.21 -40.52 2.88
CA GLY A 131 9.29 -39.62 3.56
C GLY A 131 8.41 -38.90 2.55
N ASP A 132 7.17 -38.63 2.92
CA ASP A 132 6.20 -37.88 2.11
C ASP A 132 5.80 -36.62 2.88
N PHE A 133 5.87 -35.47 2.20
CA PHE A 133 5.69 -34.16 2.80
C PHE A 133 4.79 -33.31 1.91
N THR A 134 3.91 -32.56 2.54
CA THR A 134 2.98 -31.67 1.83
C THR A 134 3.02 -30.28 2.43
N THR A 135 2.89 -29.25 1.58
CA THR A 135 2.72 -27.87 2.02
C THR A 135 1.76 -27.14 1.08
N ALA A 136 0.97 -26.22 1.63
CA ALA A 136 0.14 -25.33 0.83
C ALA A 136 0.99 -24.20 0.26
N LEU A 137 0.80 -23.91 -1.03
CA LEU A 137 1.36 -22.79 -1.77
C LEU A 137 0.19 -21.91 -2.22
N GLU A 138 0.03 -20.76 -1.58
CA GLU A 138 -1.04 -19.81 -1.83
C GLU A 138 -0.49 -18.64 -2.64
N LEU A 139 -0.71 -18.68 -3.96
CA LEU A 139 -0.22 -17.66 -4.88
C LEU A 139 -1.26 -16.55 -5.04
N SER A 140 -0.94 -15.38 -4.51
CA SER A 140 -1.77 -14.17 -4.61
C SER A 140 -1.11 -13.14 -5.51
N ASP A 141 -1.91 -12.42 -6.30
CA ASP A 141 -1.37 -11.24 -6.99
C ASP A 141 -1.08 -10.12 -5.98
N ALA A 142 0.06 -9.47 -6.19
CA ALA A 142 0.38 -8.18 -5.60
C ALA A 142 -0.71 -7.13 -5.89
N VAL A 143 -0.87 -6.18 -4.98
CA VAL A 143 -1.68 -4.97 -5.20
C VAL A 143 -0.97 -4.10 -6.24
N LYS A 144 -1.57 -3.96 -7.42
CA LYS A 144 -0.99 -3.25 -8.58
C LYS A 144 -1.35 -1.76 -8.60
N SER A 145 -2.61 -1.43 -8.30
CA SER A 145 -3.09 -0.04 -8.29
C SER A 145 -4.23 0.14 -7.29
N ILE A 146 -4.37 1.39 -6.81
CA ILE A 146 -5.50 1.87 -6.03
C ILE A 146 -6.06 3.10 -6.75
N ASP A 147 -7.21 2.94 -7.39
CA ASP A 147 -7.86 3.94 -8.20
C ASP A 147 -9.04 4.54 -7.42
N ILE A 148 -8.93 5.83 -7.09
CA ILE A 148 -9.96 6.55 -6.33
C ILE A 148 -10.84 7.31 -7.31
N VAL A 149 -12.09 6.87 -7.44
CA VAL A 149 -13.09 7.45 -8.33
C VAL A 149 -14.05 8.31 -7.51
N GLY A 150 -14.17 9.57 -7.91
CA GLY A 150 -15.10 10.53 -7.30
C GLY A 150 -14.66 11.97 -7.47
N SER A 151 -15.48 12.90 -6.97
CA SER A 151 -15.25 14.33 -7.05
C SER A 151 -14.09 14.75 -6.15
N ARG A 152 -13.36 15.82 -6.50
CA ARG A 152 -12.30 16.41 -5.66
C ARG A 152 -12.76 17.62 -4.86
N GLU A 153 -13.98 18.08 -5.10
CA GLU A 153 -14.57 19.25 -4.47
C GLU A 153 -15.98 18.93 -3.98
N ILE A 154 -16.34 19.44 -2.81
CA ILE A 154 -17.68 19.31 -2.23
C ILE A 154 -18.00 20.53 -1.35
N ASN A 155 -19.29 20.80 -1.13
CA ASN A 155 -19.71 21.78 -0.15
C ASN A 155 -19.79 21.20 1.27
N VAL A 156 -19.68 22.07 2.27
CA VAL A 156 -19.93 21.72 3.68
C VAL A 156 -21.33 21.11 3.84
N MET A 157 -21.45 20.11 4.72
CA MET A 157 -22.70 19.40 5.05
C MET A 157 -23.34 18.62 3.90
N GLU A 158 -22.64 18.44 2.79
CA GLU A 158 -23.06 17.59 1.68
C GLU A 158 -22.44 16.18 1.81
N ASN A 159 -23.13 15.16 1.30
CA ASN A 159 -22.64 13.78 1.37
C ASN A 159 -21.58 13.52 0.28
N PHE A 160 -20.34 13.30 0.70
CA PHE A 160 -19.22 13.01 -0.19
C PHE A 160 -19.05 11.50 -0.35
N ASN A 161 -19.21 11.02 -1.59
CA ASN A 161 -19.04 9.61 -1.93
C ASN A 161 -17.84 9.40 -2.83
N LEU A 162 -16.96 8.49 -2.44
CA LEU A 162 -15.82 8.01 -3.21
C LEU A 162 -15.94 6.50 -3.38
N SER A 163 -15.58 5.99 -4.57
CA SER A 163 -15.41 4.56 -4.80
C SER A 163 -13.94 4.25 -5.03
N LEU A 164 -13.41 3.34 -4.21
CA LEU A 164 -12.04 2.87 -4.28
C LEU A 164 -12.04 1.56 -5.07
N HIS A 165 -11.36 1.56 -6.21
CA HIS A 165 -11.15 0.38 -7.05
C HIS A 165 -9.71 -0.11 -6.84
N ILE A 166 -9.57 -1.37 -6.44
CA ILE A 166 -8.29 -1.95 -6.06
C ILE A 166 -8.00 -3.11 -6.99
N ASN A 167 -6.84 -3.09 -7.61
CA ASN A 167 -6.36 -4.17 -8.46
C ASN A 167 -5.42 -5.08 -7.66
N GLY A 168 -5.98 -6.07 -6.99
CA GLY A 168 -5.25 -7.03 -6.16
C GLY A 168 -6.12 -8.26 -5.83
N THR A 169 -5.51 -9.30 -5.27
CA THR A 169 -6.24 -10.52 -4.87
C THR A 169 -6.78 -10.35 -3.44
N PRO A 170 -8.07 -10.61 -3.17
CA PRO A 170 -8.59 -10.62 -1.79
C PRO A 170 -8.05 -11.82 -0.96
N PRO A 171 -8.01 -11.74 0.38
CA PRO A 171 -8.56 -10.68 1.24
C PRO A 171 -7.62 -9.47 1.38
N LEU A 172 -8.15 -8.27 1.12
CA LEU A 172 -7.40 -7.01 1.18
C LEU A 172 -7.64 -6.31 2.52
N ALA A 173 -6.58 -5.90 3.21
CA ALA A 173 -6.64 -5.02 4.36
C ALA A 173 -6.55 -3.56 3.91
N LEU A 174 -7.68 -2.86 3.89
CA LEU A 174 -7.81 -1.45 3.55
C LEU A 174 -7.78 -0.60 4.81
N CYS A 175 -6.85 0.35 4.85
CA CYS A 175 -6.64 1.31 5.93
C CYS A 175 -6.77 2.72 5.37
N TRP A 176 -7.75 3.50 5.82
CA TRP A 176 -7.97 4.85 5.31
C TRP A 176 -8.13 5.89 6.42
N LEU A 177 -7.78 7.14 6.10
CA LEU A 177 -7.86 8.28 7.02
C LEU A 177 -8.03 9.59 6.26
N ILE A 178 -8.89 10.48 6.76
CA ILE A 178 -9.07 11.83 6.23
C ILE A 178 -8.54 12.85 7.24
N LYS A 179 -7.61 13.71 6.82
CA LYS A 179 -7.04 14.82 7.61
C LYS A 179 -6.84 16.08 6.77
N SER A 180 -6.42 17.18 7.37
CA SER A 180 -6.08 18.42 6.65
C SER A 180 -4.86 18.29 5.73
N GLU A 181 -3.98 17.32 6.01
CA GLU A 181 -2.75 17.06 5.26
C GLU A 181 -2.67 15.57 4.90
N CYS A 182 -1.95 15.26 3.80
CA CYS A 182 -1.70 13.89 3.39
C CYS A 182 -0.60 13.28 4.27
N ILE A 183 -0.93 12.24 5.04
CA ILE A 183 0.03 11.61 5.95
C ILE A 183 0.23 10.14 5.60
N PRO A 184 1.49 9.64 5.63
CA PRO A 184 1.76 8.22 5.49
C PRO A 184 1.05 7.47 6.63
N LEU A 185 0.37 6.38 6.29
CA LEU A 185 -0.35 5.59 7.27
C LEU A 185 0.60 4.50 7.75
N GLU A 186 0.89 4.49 9.04
CA GLU A 186 1.77 3.49 9.67
C GLU A 186 1.06 2.91 10.90
N GLY A 187 0.98 1.58 10.97
CA GLY A 187 0.24 0.85 12.02
C GLY A 187 -1.27 1.14 12.02
N ASP A 188 -1.83 1.25 13.24
CA ASP A 188 -3.29 1.28 13.52
C ASP A 188 -3.91 2.68 13.58
N LYS A 189 -3.25 3.70 13.01
CA LYS A 189 -3.72 5.09 13.07
C LYS A 189 -4.81 5.42 12.03
N CYS A 190 -5.53 4.43 11.53
CA CYS A 190 -6.49 4.54 10.45
C CYS A 190 -7.73 3.67 10.70
N HIS A 191 -8.75 3.85 9.88
CA HIS A 191 -9.89 2.96 9.85
C HIS A 191 -9.56 1.73 9.01
N LEU A 192 -9.32 0.60 9.68
CA LEU A 192 -8.98 -0.69 9.05
C LEU A 192 -10.25 -1.48 8.69
N VAL A 193 -10.29 -2.02 7.48
CA VAL A 193 -11.40 -2.83 6.94
C VAL A 193 -10.83 -3.98 6.12
N GLU A 194 -11.28 -5.20 6.38
CA GLU A 194 -11.01 -6.35 5.52
C GLU A 194 -12.04 -6.42 4.39
N ILE A 195 -11.57 -6.53 3.14
CA ILE A 195 -12.40 -6.52 1.95
C ILE A 195 -12.20 -7.84 1.18
N SER A 196 -13.30 -8.53 0.89
CA SER A 196 -13.30 -9.77 0.09
C SER A 196 -13.45 -9.52 -1.42
N GLY A 197 -13.73 -8.29 -1.84
CA GLY A 197 -13.83 -7.86 -3.24
C GLY A 197 -12.76 -6.85 -3.66
N SER A 198 -12.93 -6.25 -4.83
CA SER A 198 -12.00 -5.25 -5.40
C SER A 198 -12.49 -3.80 -5.27
N CYS A 199 -13.68 -3.57 -4.72
CA CYS A 199 -14.28 -2.25 -4.63
C CYS A 199 -14.71 -1.93 -3.19
N TYR A 200 -14.48 -0.69 -2.75
CA TYR A 200 -14.97 -0.18 -1.47
C TYR A 200 -15.54 1.23 -1.62
N ASN A 201 -16.75 1.45 -1.09
CA ASN A 201 -17.42 2.74 -1.13
C ASN A 201 -17.23 3.48 0.19
N LEU A 202 -16.66 4.67 0.12
CA LEU A 202 -16.44 5.57 1.23
C LEU A 202 -17.45 6.73 1.16
N SER A 203 -18.22 6.91 2.23
CA SER A 203 -19.14 8.03 2.39
C SER A 203 -18.72 8.86 3.61
N HIS A 204 -18.58 10.17 3.43
CA HIS A 204 -18.16 11.10 4.48
C HIS A 204 -18.85 12.46 4.36
N THR A 205 -19.03 13.15 5.48
CA THR A 205 -19.63 14.50 5.52
C THR A 205 -18.73 15.46 6.26
N PHE A 206 -18.32 16.53 5.58
CA PHE A 206 -17.44 17.55 6.13
C PHE A 206 -18.25 18.65 6.83
N ARG A 207 -17.85 18.99 8.06
CA ARG A 207 -18.50 20.05 8.85
C ARG A 207 -17.88 21.43 8.61
N ASP A 208 -16.59 21.46 8.32
CA ASP A 208 -15.83 22.69 8.16
C ASP A 208 -15.29 22.80 6.73
N ALA A 209 -15.21 24.04 6.23
CA ALA A 209 -14.58 24.32 4.95
C ALA A 209 -13.06 24.27 5.10
N GLY A 210 -12.36 23.77 4.08
CA GLY A 210 -10.92 23.60 4.16
C GLY A 210 -10.36 22.70 3.07
N GLN A 211 -9.04 22.49 3.12
CA GLN A 211 -8.38 21.45 2.35
C GLN A 211 -8.22 20.22 3.23
N TYR A 212 -8.60 19.08 2.67
CA TYR A 212 -8.47 17.77 3.29
C TYR A 212 -7.74 16.84 2.33
N CYS A 213 -7.19 15.76 2.87
CA CYS A 213 -6.57 14.70 2.12
C CYS A 213 -7.01 13.36 2.67
N LEU A 214 -7.51 12.51 1.77
CA LEU A 214 -7.74 11.10 2.03
C LEU A 214 -6.44 10.35 1.78
N SER A 215 -5.89 9.75 2.83
CA SER A 215 -4.77 8.82 2.76
C SER A 215 -5.33 7.40 2.76
N VAL A 216 -4.89 6.56 1.82
CA VAL A 216 -5.38 5.19 1.66
C VAL A 216 -4.19 4.25 1.55
N ARG A 217 -4.15 3.23 2.41
CA ARG A 217 -3.18 2.13 2.40
C ARG A 217 -3.93 0.82 2.17
N VAL A 218 -3.43 -0.02 1.26
CA VAL A 218 -3.95 -1.37 1.03
C VAL A 218 -2.81 -2.37 1.12
N GLU A 219 -3.03 -3.48 1.81
CA GLU A 219 -2.10 -4.60 1.91
C GLU A 219 -2.81 -5.95 1.71
N ASN A 220 -2.08 -6.92 1.17
CA ASN A 220 -2.57 -8.29 0.89
C ASN A 220 -1.60 -9.38 1.41
N GLY A 221 -0.80 -9.08 2.45
CA GLY A 221 0.27 -9.96 2.94
C GLY A 221 1.48 -10.15 2.00
N VAL A 222 1.34 -9.77 0.72
CA VAL A 222 2.38 -9.79 -0.30
C VAL A 222 2.98 -8.40 -0.49
N THR A 223 2.19 -7.43 -0.95
CA THR A 223 2.61 -6.04 -1.14
C THR A 223 1.74 -5.08 -0.35
N MET A 224 2.30 -3.90 -0.07
CA MET A 224 1.62 -2.76 0.52
C MET A 224 1.75 -1.56 -0.42
N LEU A 225 0.61 -0.95 -0.76
CA LEU A 225 0.56 0.25 -1.59
C LEU A 225 -0.21 1.36 -0.87
N GLN A 226 0.26 2.60 -1.01
CA GLN A 226 -0.39 3.76 -0.44
C GLN A 226 -0.60 4.85 -1.51
N THR A 227 -1.79 5.45 -1.50
CA THR A 227 -2.18 6.55 -2.39
C THR A 227 -2.86 7.67 -1.62
N TYR A 228 -2.93 8.85 -2.23
CA TYR A 228 -3.46 10.06 -1.63
C TYR A 228 -4.46 10.74 -2.56
N HIS A 229 -5.53 11.27 -1.99
CA HIS A 229 -6.54 12.01 -2.73
C HIS A 229 -6.89 13.31 -2.01
N GLY A 230 -6.45 14.44 -2.58
CA GLY A 230 -6.79 15.76 -2.09
C GLY A 230 -8.25 16.12 -2.35
N ILE A 231 -8.89 16.71 -1.34
CA ILE A 231 -10.31 17.08 -1.30
C ILE A 231 -10.41 18.54 -0.86
N LYS A 232 -11.12 19.36 -1.63
CA LYS A 232 -11.37 20.77 -1.30
C LYS A 232 -12.82 20.97 -0.89
N VAL A 233 -13.03 21.31 0.37
CA VAL A 233 -14.37 21.55 0.93
C VAL A 233 -14.66 23.04 0.90
N ARG A 234 -15.68 23.42 0.14
CA ARG A 234 -16.14 24.81 0.01
C ARG A 234 -17.22 25.09 1.04
N PRO A 235 -17.26 26.30 1.63
CA PRO A 235 -18.36 26.66 2.52
C PRO A 235 -19.68 26.58 1.77
N ALA A 236 -20.69 25.95 2.38
CA ALA A 236 -22.05 25.98 1.87
C ALA A 236 -22.60 27.39 2.11
N GLY A 237 -22.48 28.25 1.09
CA GLY A 237 -22.76 29.68 1.25
C GLY A 237 -23.37 30.30 -0.01
N ILE A 238 -24.52 30.95 0.20
CA ILE A 238 -25.13 31.90 -0.75
C ILE A 238 -24.05 32.87 -1.18
N HIS A 239 -23.83 32.99 -2.51
CA HIS A 239 -22.81 33.87 -3.05
C HIS A 239 -22.93 35.28 -2.43
N PRO A 240 -21.83 35.86 -1.90
CA PRO A 240 -21.86 37.20 -1.28
C PRO A 240 -22.41 38.28 -2.21
N ALA A 241 -22.41 38.03 -3.53
CA ALA A 241 -23.06 38.84 -4.53
C ALA A 241 -24.57 39.08 -4.27
N PHE A 242 -25.31 38.10 -3.76
CA PHE A 242 -26.74 38.27 -3.48
C PHE A 242 -26.99 39.27 -2.35
N PHE A 243 -26.17 39.24 -1.30
CA PHE A 243 -26.24 40.23 -0.22
C PHE A 243 -25.85 41.62 -0.70
N VAL A 244 -24.78 41.73 -1.50
CA VAL A 244 -24.35 43.01 -2.08
C VAL A 244 -25.42 43.59 -3.00
N LEU A 245 -26.06 42.79 -3.85
CA LEU A 245 -27.15 43.22 -4.73
C LEU A 245 -28.36 43.73 -3.95
N LEU A 246 -28.75 43.03 -2.87
CA LEU A 246 -29.83 43.48 -2.00
C LEU A 246 -29.50 44.83 -1.34
N CYS A 247 -28.27 44.99 -0.84
CA CYS A 247 -27.82 46.26 -0.27
C CYS A 247 -27.82 47.40 -1.29
N ILE A 248 -27.34 47.16 -2.52
CA ILE A 248 -27.35 48.17 -3.60
C ILE A 248 -28.78 48.59 -3.94
N ALA A 249 -29.73 47.64 -4.00
CA ALA A 249 -31.14 47.94 -4.25
C ALA A 249 -31.78 48.78 -3.12
N LEU A 250 -31.45 48.49 -1.86
CA LEU A 250 -31.96 49.29 -0.73
C LEU A 250 -31.39 50.71 -0.73
N VAL A 251 -30.09 50.86 -0.99
CA VAL A 251 -29.43 52.18 -1.07
C VAL A 251 -29.99 52.99 -2.25
N SER A 252 -30.26 52.38 -3.39
CA SER A 252 -30.83 53.10 -4.55
C SER A 252 -32.26 53.58 -4.29
N VAL A 253 -33.11 52.77 -3.63
CA VAL A 253 -34.45 53.19 -3.22
C VAL A 253 -34.40 54.36 -2.24
N MET A 254 -33.50 54.31 -1.26
CA MET A 254 -33.31 55.42 -0.32
C MET A 254 -32.83 56.70 -1.03
N LEU A 255 -31.91 56.58 -1.99
CA LEU A 255 -31.45 57.72 -2.79
C LEU A 255 -32.59 58.33 -3.61
N VAL A 256 -33.43 57.51 -4.24
CA VAL A 256 -34.60 57.97 -5.00
C VAL A 256 -35.60 58.68 -4.09
N LEU A 257 -35.85 58.17 -2.89
CA LEU A 257 -36.74 58.82 -1.91
C LEU A 257 -36.18 60.18 -1.43
N VAL A 258 -34.86 60.28 -1.20
CA VAL A 258 -34.21 61.54 -0.84
C VAL A 258 -34.30 62.55 -1.99
N LEU A 259 -34.03 62.12 -3.23
CA LEU A 259 -34.18 62.98 -4.42
C LEU A 259 -35.63 63.42 -4.63
N TYR A 260 -36.59 62.53 -4.42
CA TYR A 260 -38.02 62.84 -4.54
C TYR A 260 -38.49 63.85 -3.49
N THR A 261 -38.09 63.66 -2.23
CA THR A 261 -38.47 64.58 -1.14
C THR A 261 -37.80 65.94 -1.26
N THR A 262 -36.53 66.01 -1.65
CA THR A 262 -35.83 67.28 -1.90
C THR A 262 -36.39 68.03 -3.11
N PHE A 263 -36.71 67.34 -4.21
CA PHE A 263 -37.37 67.96 -5.37
C PHE A 263 -38.76 68.48 -5.02
N ARG A 264 -39.57 67.67 -4.31
CA ARG A 264 -40.91 68.08 -3.87
C ARG A 264 -40.89 69.25 -2.88
N SER A 265 -39.92 69.26 -1.96
CA SER A 265 -39.69 70.40 -1.05
C SER A 265 -39.35 71.68 -1.81
N ASN A 266 -38.45 71.59 -2.79
CA ASN A 266 -38.07 72.76 -3.61
C ASN A 266 -39.26 73.29 -4.42
N THR A 267 -40.12 72.41 -4.94
CA THR A 267 -41.35 72.86 -5.62
C THR A 267 -42.36 73.53 -4.69
N GLN A 268 -42.39 73.19 -3.39
CA GLN A 268 -43.28 73.88 -2.43
C GLN A 268 -42.71 75.21 -1.91
N GLN A 269 -41.40 75.45 -2.02
CA GLN A 269 -40.77 76.72 -1.62
C GLN A 269 -40.74 77.78 -2.73
N LYS A 270 -41.42 77.53 -3.85
CA LYS A 270 -41.56 78.49 -4.97
C LYS A 270 -42.93 79.15 -4.99
N ASP A 271 -43.46 79.53 -3.83
CA ASP A 271 -44.59 80.46 -3.77
C ASP A 271 -44.09 81.84 -3.36
N LEU A 272 -44.13 82.75 -4.35
CA LEU A 272 -44.13 84.21 -4.30
C LEU A 272 -42.91 84.92 -3.69
N VAL A 273 -41.92 85.20 -4.55
CA VAL A 273 -41.32 86.55 -4.59
C VAL A 273 -41.33 87.01 -6.05
N GLU A 274 -42.28 87.87 -6.39
CA GLU A 274 -42.19 88.68 -7.61
C GLU A 274 -41.06 89.70 -7.40
N VAL A 275 -39.87 89.42 -7.95
CA VAL A 275 -38.84 90.44 -8.13
C VAL A 275 -39.07 91.04 -9.50
N ALA A 276 -39.43 92.33 -9.55
CA ALA A 276 -39.49 93.08 -10.78
C ALA A 276 -38.10 93.10 -11.45
N ASP A 277 -38.07 92.67 -12.70
CA ASP A 277 -36.90 92.66 -13.57
C ASP A 277 -36.54 94.10 -13.94
N PHE A 278 -35.48 94.64 -13.33
CA PHE A 278 -34.87 95.88 -13.76
C PHE A 278 -33.63 95.53 -14.57
N ASP A 279 -33.84 95.49 -15.89
CA ASP A 279 -32.79 95.33 -16.88
C ASP A 279 -31.93 96.60 -16.94
N PHE A 280 -30.69 96.49 -16.51
CA PHE A 280 -29.66 97.49 -16.76
C PHE A 280 -28.38 96.78 -17.20
N SER A 281 -28.30 96.45 -18.49
CA SER A 281 -27.01 96.27 -19.14
C SER A 281 -26.47 97.63 -19.59
N PRO A 282 -25.19 97.90 -19.32
CA PRO A 282 -24.34 98.32 -20.42
C PRO A 282 -23.04 97.51 -20.49
N LEU A 283 -22.69 97.15 -21.72
CA LEU A 283 -21.37 96.65 -22.10
C LEU A 283 -20.29 97.68 -21.76
N SER A 284 -19.16 97.21 -21.25
CA SER A 284 -17.85 97.50 -21.85
C SER A 284 -16.74 96.68 -21.20
N ASP A 285 -15.74 96.46 -22.03
CA ASP A 285 -14.61 95.56 -21.89
C ASP A 285 -13.62 95.88 -20.76
N GLU A 286 -12.78 94.88 -20.49
CA GLU A 286 -11.30 94.98 -20.61
C GLU A 286 -10.50 94.46 -19.40
N HIS A 287 -9.48 93.68 -19.75
CA HIS A 287 -8.21 93.41 -19.08
C HIS A 287 -8.07 92.35 -17.95
N GLN A 288 -7.54 91.20 -18.41
CA GLN A 288 -6.19 90.65 -18.15
C GLN A 288 -5.75 90.15 -16.75
N SER A 289 -5.20 88.92 -16.81
CA SER A 289 -3.97 88.43 -16.16
C SER A 289 -4.08 88.01 -14.67
N TYR A 290 -3.44 86.97 -14.13
CA TYR A 290 -2.13 86.34 -14.42
C TYR A 290 -2.04 84.92 -13.80
N HIS A 291 -1.19 84.06 -14.41
CA HIS A 291 -0.30 83.03 -13.81
C HIS A 291 -0.91 81.88 -12.95
N SER A 292 -0.40 80.65 -12.91
CA SER A 292 0.88 80.03 -13.34
C SER A 292 0.88 78.51 -13.05
N GLN A 293 1.58 77.74 -13.91
CA GLN A 293 2.39 76.53 -13.61
C GLN A 293 1.72 75.27 -13.04
N SER A 294 2.16 74.04 -13.27
CA SER A 294 3.37 73.41 -13.86
C SER A 294 3.01 71.92 -14.12
N GLY A 295 3.45 71.25 -15.19
CA GLY A 295 4.70 70.43 -15.26
C GLY A 295 4.65 69.21 -14.32
N CYS A 296 4.96 67.95 -14.66
CA CYS A 296 5.81 67.31 -15.68
C CYS A 296 5.50 65.78 -15.72
N GLY A 297 5.86 65.08 -16.81
CA GLY A 297 5.83 63.59 -16.95
C GLY A 297 6.94 62.86 -16.16
N PRO A 298 7.47 61.66 -16.56
CA PRO A 298 7.31 60.96 -17.86
C PRO A 298 7.22 59.41 -17.86
N VAL A 299 6.90 58.90 -19.05
CA VAL A 299 7.27 57.68 -19.82
C VAL A 299 8.47 56.84 -19.35
N CYS A 300 8.40 55.48 -19.47
CA CYS A 300 9.38 54.67 -20.22
C CYS A 300 9.00 53.20 -20.51
N CYS A 301 9.23 52.78 -21.76
CA CYS A 301 9.14 51.42 -22.33
C CYS A 301 10.47 50.65 -22.23
N ARG A 302 10.45 49.31 -22.28
CA ARG A 302 11.36 48.51 -23.14
C ARG A 302 10.96 47.04 -23.28
N SER A 303 10.86 46.57 -24.53
CA SER A 303 11.02 45.17 -24.94
C SER A 303 12.45 44.92 -25.40
N CYS A 304 12.96 43.69 -25.22
CA CYS A 304 13.99 43.07 -26.08
C CYS A 304 13.89 41.54 -26.04
N PHE A 305 14.01 40.94 -27.22
CA PHE A 305 14.07 39.52 -27.58
C PHE A 305 15.33 38.80 -27.07
N LEU A 306 15.26 37.47 -26.86
CA LEU A 306 16.22 36.46 -27.38
C LEU A 306 15.87 35.01 -26.98
N GLN A 307 15.99 34.11 -27.95
CA GLN A 307 16.06 32.63 -27.93
C GLN A 307 17.06 32.25 -29.07
N PRO A 308 17.64 31.03 -29.28
CA PRO A 308 17.65 29.71 -28.57
C PRO A 308 19.06 29.08 -28.36
N SER A 309 19.17 27.86 -27.75
CA SER A 309 19.82 26.66 -28.35
C SER A 309 19.80 25.40 -27.45
N LYS A 310 19.91 24.23 -28.10
CA LYS A 310 19.90 22.82 -27.64
C LYS A 310 21.25 22.31 -27.07
N GLU A 311 21.22 21.18 -26.34
CA GLU A 311 22.05 19.93 -26.49
C GLU A 311 21.78 18.99 -25.29
N THR A 312 21.18 17.79 -25.46
CA THR A 312 21.78 16.43 -25.59
C THR A 312 22.90 16.06 -24.62
N ALA A 313 22.64 15.05 -23.76
CA ALA A 313 23.64 14.12 -23.25
C ALA A 313 23.01 12.74 -23.00
N TRP A 314 23.73 11.72 -23.45
CA TRP A 314 23.44 10.28 -23.45
C TRP A 314 24.23 9.63 -22.33
N GLU A 315 23.64 8.70 -21.57
CA GLU A 315 24.40 7.79 -20.73
C GLU A 315 23.77 6.39 -20.75
N SER A 316 24.34 5.57 -21.63
CA SER A 316 24.17 4.12 -21.67
C SER A 316 24.93 3.48 -20.51
N HIS A 317 24.21 2.83 -19.59
CA HIS A 317 24.81 1.98 -18.57
C HIS A 317 24.80 0.53 -19.04
N GLU A 318 26.00 -0.03 -19.15
CA GLU A 318 26.29 -1.45 -19.36
C GLU A 318 25.74 -2.27 -18.20
N LEU A 319 24.91 -3.27 -18.51
CA LEU A 319 24.48 -4.28 -17.55
C LEU A 319 25.48 -5.43 -17.53
N LEU A 320 26.16 -5.57 -16.39
CA LEU A 320 26.98 -6.74 -16.02
C LEU A 320 26.14 -8.01 -16.07
N HIS A 321 26.45 -8.92 -16.99
CA HIS A 321 25.93 -10.27 -16.98
C HIS A 321 26.52 -11.05 -15.78
N SER A 322 25.65 -11.32 -14.81
CA SER A 322 25.94 -12.19 -13.67
C SER A 322 26.16 -13.64 -14.14
N LEU A 323 27.39 -14.13 -13.98
CA LEU A 323 27.77 -15.53 -14.17
C LEU A 323 27.24 -16.37 -13.01
N TYR A 324 25.93 -16.66 -13.00
CA TYR A 324 25.40 -17.79 -12.23
C TYR A 324 25.25 -19.00 -13.15
N LYS A 325 25.77 -20.16 -12.70
CA LYS A 325 25.38 -21.44 -13.28
C LYS A 325 23.85 -21.50 -13.31
N PRO A 326 23.21 -21.91 -14.42
CA PRO A 326 21.76 -21.98 -14.49
C PRO A 326 21.27 -22.97 -13.44
N VAL A 327 20.72 -22.44 -12.35
CA VAL A 327 20.01 -23.25 -11.37
C VAL A 327 18.72 -23.70 -12.05
N LYS A 328 18.41 -24.99 -11.95
CA LYS A 328 17.25 -25.59 -12.63
C LYS A 328 15.98 -24.96 -12.05
N MET A 329 15.39 -24.04 -12.82
CA MET A 329 14.16 -23.35 -12.49
C MET A 329 12.97 -24.18 -13.00
N TYR A 330 11.98 -24.37 -12.13
CA TYR A 330 10.68 -24.91 -12.49
C TYR A 330 9.77 -23.77 -12.92
N THR A 331 9.05 -23.95 -14.01
CA THR A 331 8.13 -22.94 -14.55
C THR A 331 6.73 -23.53 -14.58
N LEU A 332 5.79 -22.79 -14.00
CA LEU A 332 4.40 -23.20 -13.80
C LEU A 332 3.43 -22.20 -14.41
#